data_AF-A0A7J8IPM7-F1
#
_entry.id   AF-A0A7J8IPM7-F1
#
_cell.length_a   1.000
_cell.length_b   1.000
_cell.length_c   1.000
_cell.angle_alpha   90.00
_cell.angle_beta   90.00
_cell.angle_gamma   90.00
#
_symmetry.space_group_name_H-M   'P 1'
#
loop_
_entity.id
_entity.type
_entity.pdbx_description
1 polymer ?
#
loop_
_entity_poly.entity_id
_entity_poly.type
_entity_poly.pdbx_seq_one_letter_code
_entity_poly.pdbx_strand_id
1 'polypeptide(L)'
;MHFGLLSVLRCFPRSKCCLYNNHQAKDCIDSFVTHCVRPFCSLIQIHGHNRARQRDKLGHILEEFATLQDEAEKVDAALHTMLLKQEPQRQHLACLGTWVLYHNLRIMIQYLLSGFELELYSMHEYYYIYWYLSEFLYAWLMSTLSRADGSQMAEERIMEEQQKGRSSKKTKKKKKVRPLSREITMSQAYQNMCAGMFKTMVAFDMDGKVRKPKFELDSEQVRYEHRFAPFNSVMTPPPVHYLQFKEMSDLNKYSPPPQSPELYVAASKHFQQAKMILENIPNPDHEVNRILKVAKPNFVVMKLLAGGHKKESKVPPEFDFSAHKYFPVVKLV
;
A
#
# COMPACT_ATOMS: atom_id res chain seq x y z
N MET A 1 11.89 7.53 -6.28
CA MET A 1 10.80 8.35 -5.68
C MET A 1 10.23 9.26 -6.74
N HIS A 2 9.09 8.90 -7.35
CA HIS A 2 8.42 9.76 -8.33
C HIS A 2 7.58 10.79 -7.58
N PHE A 3 7.90 12.08 -7.75
CA PHE A 3 7.09 13.33 -7.78
C PHE A 3 5.74 13.51 -7.03
N GLY A 4 5.19 12.53 -6.30
CA GLY A 4 3.98 12.65 -5.48
C GLY A 4 4.17 13.51 -4.23
N LEU A 5 5.43 13.69 -3.80
CA LEU A 5 5.84 14.54 -2.66
C LEU A 5 5.30 15.97 -2.78
N LEU A 6 5.37 16.58 -3.96
CA LEU A 6 4.94 17.95 -4.18
C LEU A 6 3.42 18.12 -4.24
N SER A 7 2.66 17.07 -4.56
CA SER A 7 1.19 17.14 -4.63
C SER A 7 0.56 17.13 -3.23
N VAL A 8 1.06 16.33 -2.30
CA VAL A 8 0.51 16.28 -0.93
C VAL A 8 0.89 17.52 -0.13
N LEU A 9 2.08 18.08 -0.37
CA LEU A 9 2.49 19.39 0.17
C LEU A 9 1.66 20.57 -0.38
N ARG A 10 0.81 20.38 -1.40
CA ARG A 10 -0.13 21.44 -1.82
C ARG A 10 -1.25 21.68 -0.81
N CYS A 11 -1.41 20.79 0.17
CA CYS A 11 -2.33 20.96 1.28
C CYS A 11 -1.83 21.95 2.36
N PHE A 12 -0.62 22.52 2.21
CA PHE A 12 -0.19 23.63 3.06
C PHE A 12 -1.09 24.86 2.85
N PRO A 13 -1.42 25.62 3.91
CA PRO A 13 -2.19 26.85 3.80
C PRO A 13 -1.55 27.81 2.80
N ARG A 14 -2.13 27.90 1.60
CA ARG A 14 -1.74 28.89 0.58
C ARG A 14 -2.12 30.29 1.05
N SER A 15 -1.62 31.32 0.36
CA SER A 15 -1.75 32.77 0.65
C SER A 15 -3.15 33.32 0.95
N LYS A 16 -4.19 32.49 0.87
CA LYS A 16 -5.60 32.82 1.17
C LYS A 16 -6.21 31.98 2.28
N CYS A 17 -5.45 31.11 2.95
CA CYS A 17 -5.89 30.49 4.19
C CYS A 17 -5.90 31.54 5.30
N CYS A 18 -6.94 31.58 6.12
CA CYS A 18 -7.03 32.49 7.27
C CYS A 18 -5.86 32.30 8.26
N LEU A 19 -5.30 31.08 8.31
CA LEU A 19 -4.09 30.76 9.09
C LEU A 19 -2.78 31.24 8.43
N TYR A 20 -2.79 31.74 7.19
CA TYR A 20 -1.57 32.11 6.46
C TYR A 20 -0.76 33.22 7.16
N ASN A 21 -1.43 34.11 7.89
CA ASN A 21 -0.76 35.16 8.67
C ASN A 21 -0.69 34.85 10.18
N ASN A 22 -1.11 33.65 10.59
CA ASN A 22 -1.08 33.26 11.99
C ASN A 22 0.34 32.80 12.36
N HIS A 23 1.01 33.56 13.25
CA HIS A 23 2.39 33.29 13.66
C HIS A 23 2.55 31.92 14.31
N GLN A 24 1.67 31.57 15.24
CA GLN A 24 1.70 30.26 15.92
C GLN A 24 1.51 29.11 14.93
N ALA A 25 0.67 29.27 13.90
CA ALA A 25 0.46 28.24 12.89
C ALA A 25 1.74 28.03 12.05
N LYS A 26 2.45 29.11 11.72
CA LYS A 26 3.74 29.05 11.01
C LYS A 26 4.80 28.37 11.87
N ASP A 27 4.94 28.77 13.13
CA ASP A 27 5.95 28.19 14.04
C ASP A 27 5.76 26.67 14.19
N CYS A 28 4.51 26.21 14.38
CA CYS A 28 4.22 24.78 14.46
C CYS A 28 4.61 24.03 13.18
N ILE A 29 4.29 24.61 12.02
CA ILE A 29 4.61 24.04 10.71
C ILE A 29 6.13 24.02 10.49
N ASP A 30 6.82 25.11 10.76
CA ASP A 30 8.25 25.26 10.51
C ASP A 30 9.07 24.34 11.43
N SER A 31 8.65 24.20 12.70
CA SER A 31 9.23 23.22 13.63
C SER A 31 9.07 21.80 13.10
N PHE A 32 7.85 21.42 12.69
CA PHE A 32 7.58 20.09 12.15
C PHE A 32 8.39 19.79 10.88
N VAL A 33 8.43 20.74 9.93
CA VAL A 33 9.21 20.61 8.70
C VAL A 33 10.70 20.46 9.01
N THR A 34 11.21 21.18 10.02
CA THR A 34 12.60 21.05 10.49
C THR A 34 12.86 19.64 11.03
N HIS A 35 11.96 19.08 11.83
CA HIS A 35 12.07 17.71 12.33
C HIS A 35 11.98 16.65 11.23
N CYS A 36 11.24 16.91 10.15
CA CYS A 36 11.19 16.02 8.99
C CYS A 36 12.53 15.89 8.26
N VAL A 37 13.41 16.90 8.31
CA VAL A 37 14.63 16.93 7.50
C VAL A 37 15.47 15.66 7.71
N ARG A 38 15.77 15.30 8.96
CA ARG A 38 16.64 14.16 9.26
C ARG A 38 16.04 12.82 8.81
N PRO A 39 14.81 12.42 9.20
CA PRO A 39 14.25 11.13 8.78
C PRO A 39 14.10 11.02 7.26
N PHE A 40 13.72 12.11 6.57
CA PHE A 40 13.62 12.08 5.11
C PHE A 40 14.99 12.01 4.42
N CYS A 41 16.02 12.69 4.95
CA CYS A 41 17.39 12.52 4.47
C CYS A 41 17.87 11.07 4.66
N SER A 42 17.61 10.47 5.83
CA SER A 42 17.90 9.06 6.09
C SER A 42 17.17 8.15 5.09
N LEU A 43 15.88 8.40 4.83
CA LEU A 43 15.09 7.62 3.87
C LEU A 43 15.69 7.70 2.45
N ILE A 44 16.15 8.86 2.02
CA ILE A 44 16.83 9.02 0.72
C ILE A 44 18.15 8.23 0.71
N GLN A 45 18.96 8.35 1.76
CA GLN A 45 20.24 7.63 1.89
C GLN A 45 20.06 6.11 1.89
N ILE A 46 18.98 5.59 2.48
CA ILE A 46 18.65 4.15 2.47
C ILE A 46 18.69 3.60 1.05
N HIS A 47 18.11 4.32 0.08
CA HIS A 47 18.04 3.88 -1.31
C HIS A 47 19.39 3.80 -2.02
N GLY A 48 20.46 4.39 -1.44
CA GLY A 48 21.84 4.28 -1.93
C GLY A 48 22.58 3.03 -1.45
N HIS A 49 22.06 2.29 -0.47
CA HIS A 49 22.68 1.06 0.01
C HIS A 49 22.37 -0.16 -0.89
N ASN A 50 23.09 -1.27 -0.69
CA ASN A 50 22.72 -2.56 -1.29
C ASN A 50 21.37 -3.07 -0.74
N ARG A 51 20.75 -4.05 -1.41
CA ARG A 51 19.39 -4.53 -1.10
C ARG A 51 19.22 -5.08 0.32
N ALA A 52 20.18 -5.86 0.80
CA ALA A 52 20.12 -6.40 2.17
C ALA A 52 20.15 -5.28 3.21
N ARG A 53 21.05 -4.30 3.02
CA ARG A 53 21.16 -3.14 3.90
C ARG A 53 19.98 -2.17 3.77
N GLN A 54 19.38 -2.06 2.59
CA GLN A 54 18.13 -1.33 2.38
C GLN A 54 17.05 -1.90 3.30
N ARG A 55 16.81 -3.22 3.25
CA ARG A 55 15.79 -3.88 4.07
C ARG A 55 16.03 -3.66 5.57
N ASP A 56 17.26 -3.88 6.02
CA ASP A 56 17.69 -3.67 7.40
C ASP A 56 17.36 -2.25 7.89
N LYS A 57 17.80 -1.23 7.14
CA LYS A 57 17.54 0.17 7.48
C LYS A 57 16.07 0.58 7.34
N LEU A 58 15.31 -0.02 6.43
CA LEU A 58 13.86 0.21 6.32
C LEU A 58 13.12 -0.27 7.58
N GLY A 59 13.59 -1.34 8.23
CA GLY A 59 13.03 -1.79 9.50
C GLY A 59 13.24 -0.75 10.60
N HIS A 60 14.45 -0.22 10.73
CA HIS A 60 14.79 0.75 11.77
C HIS A 60 14.16 2.13 11.57
N ILE A 61 14.09 2.62 10.33
CA ILE A 61 13.56 3.97 10.06
C ILE A 61 12.07 4.11 10.37
N LEU A 62 11.33 2.99 10.49
CA LEU A 62 9.92 3.01 10.90
C LEU A 62 9.73 3.60 12.30
N GLU A 63 10.68 3.44 13.23
CA GLU A 63 10.60 4.08 14.55
C GLU A 63 10.64 5.61 14.44
N GLU A 64 11.56 6.14 13.61
CA GLU A 64 11.65 7.58 13.34
C GLU A 64 10.38 8.11 12.67
N PHE A 65 9.83 7.38 11.68
CA PHE A 65 8.59 7.78 11.00
C PHE A 65 7.33 7.59 11.85
N ALA A 66 7.33 6.68 12.82
CA ALA A 66 6.24 6.56 13.80
C ALA A 66 6.21 7.78 14.73
N THR A 67 7.37 8.28 15.14
CA THR A 67 7.46 9.53 15.92
C THR A 67 7.00 10.73 15.09
N LEU A 68 7.44 10.82 13.82
CA LEU A 68 6.95 11.86 12.91
C LEU A 68 5.43 11.79 12.68
N GLN A 69 4.83 10.60 12.70
CA GLN A 69 3.38 10.43 12.52
C GLN A 69 2.62 11.08 13.69
N ASP A 70 3.02 10.77 14.92
CA ASP A 70 2.42 11.34 16.13
C ASP A 70 2.59 12.87 16.18
N GLU A 71 3.78 13.36 15.81
CA GLU A 71 4.03 14.81 15.70
C GLU A 71 3.12 15.46 14.64
N ALA A 72 3.00 14.85 13.46
CA ALA A 72 2.17 15.37 12.37
C ALA A 72 0.69 15.44 12.76
N GLU A 73 0.17 14.43 13.46
CA GLU A 73 -1.21 14.40 13.95
C GLU A 73 -1.47 15.47 15.02
N LYS A 74 -0.51 15.71 15.92
CA LYS A 74 -0.58 16.80 16.90
C LYS A 74 -0.59 18.18 16.24
N VAL A 75 0.25 18.39 15.22
CA VAL A 75 0.27 19.65 14.47
C VAL A 75 -1.03 19.84 13.68
N ASP A 76 -1.53 18.81 13.01
CA ASP A 76 -2.84 18.87 12.33
C ASP A 76 -3.98 19.22 13.31
N ALA A 77 -4.00 18.61 14.50
CA ALA A 77 -5.00 18.91 15.53
C ALA A 77 -4.91 20.35 16.05
N ALA A 78 -3.69 20.86 16.25
CA ALA A 78 -3.46 22.25 16.65
C ALA A 78 -3.94 23.22 15.55
N LEU A 79 -3.55 22.97 14.30
CA LEU A 79 -3.98 23.78 13.15
C LEU A 79 -5.50 23.75 12.98
N HIS A 80 -6.14 22.59 13.16
CA HIS A 80 -7.59 22.47 13.11
C HIS A 80 -8.28 23.29 14.20
N THR A 81 -7.78 23.25 15.43
CA THR A 81 -8.29 24.06 16.55
C THR A 81 -8.19 25.56 16.25
N MET A 82 -7.08 25.99 15.65
CA MET A 82 -6.87 27.38 15.26
C MET A 82 -7.80 27.78 14.10
N LEU A 83 -8.04 26.87 13.15
CA LEU A 83 -8.93 27.07 12.02
C LEU A 83 -10.38 27.27 12.48
N LEU A 84 -10.88 26.41 13.37
CA LEU A 84 -12.25 26.47 13.86
C LEU A 84 -12.58 27.79 14.57
N LYS A 85 -11.59 28.43 15.21
CA LYS A 85 -11.76 29.76 15.82
C LYS A 85 -12.01 30.86 14.79
N GLN A 86 -11.49 30.72 13.57
CA GLN A 86 -11.62 31.71 12.50
C GLN A 86 -12.72 31.37 11.50
N GLU A 87 -12.90 30.08 11.21
CA GLU A 87 -13.86 29.55 10.24
C GLU A 87 -14.55 28.29 10.81
N PRO A 88 -15.60 28.46 11.64
CA PRO A 88 -16.25 27.34 12.33
C PRO A 88 -16.90 26.30 11.41
N GLN A 89 -17.20 26.66 10.17
CA GLN A 89 -17.83 25.78 9.18
C GLN A 89 -16.83 24.99 8.33
N ARG A 90 -15.52 25.18 8.54
CA ARG A 90 -14.51 24.53 7.71
C ARG A 90 -14.20 23.11 8.18
N GLN A 91 -14.09 22.20 7.23
CA GLN A 91 -13.78 20.79 7.49
C GLN A 91 -12.34 20.60 8.01
N HIS A 92 -12.14 19.49 8.71
CA HIS A 92 -10.88 19.09 9.33
C HIS A 92 -9.70 19.03 8.35
N LEU A 93 -8.56 19.62 8.74
CA LEU A 93 -7.29 19.56 8.01
C LEU A 93 -6.41 18.46 8.64
N ALA A 94 -6.37 17.27 8.04
CA ALA A 94 -5.48 16.17 8.44
C ALA A 94 -4.38 15.97 7.39
N CYS A 95 -3.71 17.04 6.99
CA CYS A 95 -2.87 17.04 5.80
C CYS A 95 -1.47 16.49 6.07
N LEU A 96 -0.88 16.86 7.20
CA LEU A 96 0.47 16.42 7.59
C LEU A 96 0.43 14.95 8.01
N GLY A 97 -0.55 14.55 8.82
CA GLY A 97 -0.74 13.17 9.25
C GLY A 97 -1.02 12.24 8.07
N THR A 98 -1.79 12.68 7.06
CA THR A 98 -2.00 11.90 5.82
C THR A 98 -0.71 11.76 5.00
N TRP A 99 0.13 12.81 4.98
CA TRP A 99 1.40 12.80 4.27
C TRP A 99 2.43 11.87 4.90
N VAL A 100 2.61 11.93 6.22
CA VAL A 100 3.52 11.02 6.93
C VAL A 100 3.00 9.58 6.85
N LEU A 101 1.68 9.37 6.98
CA LEU A 101 1.08 8.03 6.90
C LEU A 101 1.34 7.38 5.55
N TYR A 102 1.25 8.16 4.47
CA TYR A 102 1.62 7.68 3.15
C TYR A 102 3.05 7.14 3.11
N HIS A 103 4.03 7.84 3.69
CA HIS A 103 5.42 7.37 3.71
C HIS A 103 5.61 6.16 4.63
N ASN A 104 4.97 6.13 5.80
CA ASN A 104 4.94 4.96 6.68
C ASN A 104 4.48 3.72 5.92
N LEU A 105 3.32 3.79 5.26
CA LEU A 105 2.77 2.69 4.48
C LEU A 105 3.72 2.27 3.35
N ARG A 106 4.34 3.22 2.65
CA ARG A 106 5.31 2.93 1.58
C ARG A 106 6.57 2.23 2.09
N ILE A 107 7.08 2.62 3.26
CA ILE A 107 8.23 1.98 3.91
C ILE A 107 7.85 0.56 4.34
N MET A 108 6.70 0.36 4.98
CA MET A 108 6.20 -0.96 5.39
C MET A 108 6.04 -1.91 4.19
N ILE A 109 5.42 -1.43 3.11
CA ILE A 109 5.25 -2.19 1.86
C ILE A 109 6.62 -2.56 1.27
N GLN A 110 7.56 -1.60 1.19
CA GLN A 110 8.90 -1.85 0.65
C GLN A 110 9.68 -2.85 1.50
N TYR A 111 9.56 -2.78 2.83
CA TYR A 111 10.16 -3.75 3.75
C TYR A 111 9.64 -5.17 3.48
N LEU A 112 8.32 -5.37 3.38
CA LEU A 112 7.77 -6.70 3.07
C LEU A 112 8.18 -7.20 1.70
N LEU A 113 8.05 -6.37 0.65
CA LEU A 113 8.39 -6.74 -0.72
C LEU A 113 9.88 -7.08 -0.87
N SER A 114 10.76 -6.39 -0.13
CA SER A 114 12.19 -6.70 -0.13
C SER A 114 12.52 -8.11 0.38
N GLY A 115 11.66 -8.71 1.20
CA GLY A 115 11.83 -10.10 1.62
C GLY A 115 11.60 -11.12 0.50
N PHE A 116 10.78 -10.82 -0.51
CA PHE A 116 10.71 -11.64 -1.72
C PHE A 116 11.96 -11.46 -2.59
N GLU A 117 12.40 -10.21 -2.80
CA GLU A 117 13.60 -9.90 -3.60
C GLU A 117 14.88 -10.52 -3.00
N LEU A 118 14.93 -10.71 -1.69
CA LEU A 118 16.03 -11.30 -0.95
C LEU A 118 15.81 -12.77 -0.57
N GLU A 119 14.73 -13.39 -1.06
CA GLU A 119 14.39 -14.81 -0.81
C GLU A 119 14.32 -15.18 0.68
N LEU A 120 13.82 -14.26 1.52
CA LEU A 120 13.75 -14.42 2.98
C LEU A 120 12.50 -15.16 3.46
N TYR A 121 11.55 -15.41 2.55
CA TYR A 121 10.30 -16.09 2.84
C TYR A 121 10.30 -17.47 2.21
N SER A 122 9.95 -18.48 3.00
CA SER A 122 9.64 -19.81 2.49
C SER A 122 8.24 -19.83 1.85
N MET A 123 7.99 -20.79 0.95
CA MET A 123 6.70 -20.95 0.27
C MET A 123 5.48 -20.92 1.22
N HIS A 124 5.57 -21.61 2.36
CA HIS A 124 4.48 -21.68 3.33
C HIS A 124 4.23 -20.36 4.10
N GLU A 125 5.10 -19.36 3.95
CA GLU A 125 4.97 -18.04 4.54
C GLU A 125 4.29 -17.04 3.60
N TYR A 126 4.27 -17.32 2.28
CA TYR A 126 3.79 -16.39 1.26
C TYR A 126 2.36 -15.90 1.52
N TYR A 127 1.48 -16.79 2.00
CA TYR A 127 0.06 -16.48 2.12
C TYR A 127 -0.22 -15.33 3.09
N TYR A 128 0.42 -15.32 4.28
CA TYR A 128 0.19 -14.26 5.26
C TYR A 128 0.93 -12.96 4.88
N ILE A 129 2.07 -13.05 4.17
CA ILE A 129 2.77 -11.87 3.64
C ILE A 129 1.91 -11.18 2.57
N TYR A 130 1.41 -11.94 1.59
CA TYR A 130 0.55 -11.40 0.54
C TYR A 130 -0.80 -10.93 1.07
N TRP A 131 -1.38 -11.63 2.05
CA TRP A 131 -2.60 -11.18 2.74
C TRP A 131 -2.39 -9.83 3.42
N TYR A 132 -1.29 -9.67 4.17
CA TYR A 132 -0.99 -8.43 4.87
C TYR A 132 -0.74 -7.28 3.89
N LEU A 133 -0.10 -7.57 2.75
CA LEU A 133 0.02 -6.60 1.67
C LEU A 133 -1.35 -6.23 1.07
N SER A 134 -2.21 -7.19 0.72
CA SER A 134 -3.46 -6.94 -0.01
C SER A 134 -4.58 -6.35 0.85
N GLU A 135 -4.90 -7.02 1.95
CA GLU A 135 -6.06 -6.72 2.80
C GLU A 135 -5.77 -5.56 3.75
N PHE A 136 -4.50 -5.36 4.11
CA PHE A 136 -4.11 -4.36 5.09
C PHE A 136 -3.34 -3.19 4.47
N LEU A 137 -2.07 -3.36 4.07
CA LEU A 137 -1.24 -2.22 3.69
C LEU A 137 -1.70 -1.49 2.43
N TYR A 138 -2.05 -2.21 1.35
CA TYR A 138 -2.57 -1.56 0.15
C TYR A 138 -3.97 -0.99 0.36
N ALA A 139 -4.82 -1.61 1.20
CA ALA A 139 -6.12 -1.04 1.55
C ALA A 139 -5.96 0.32 2.27
N TRP A 140 -5.05 0.39 3.24
CA TRP A 140 -4.69 1.63 3.93
C TRP A 140 -4.07 2.66 2.99
N LEU A 141 -3.17 2.25 2.09
CA LEU A 141 -2.55 3.14 1.12
C LEU A 141 -3.59 3.74 0.17
N MET A 142 -4.54 2.93 -0.32
CA MET A 142 -5.61 3.40 -1.19
C MET A 142 -6.56 4.37 -0.48
N SER A 143 -6.90 4.10 0.78
CA SER A 143 -7.69 5.03 1.61
C SER A 143 -6.95 6.36 1.81
N THR A 144 -5.65 6.30 2.12
CA THR A 144 -4.78 7.47 2.31
C THR A 144 -4.68 8.32 1.03
N LEU A 145 -4.44 7.68 -0.12
CA LEU A 145 -4.40 8.36 -1.42
C LEU A 145 -5.76 8.97 -1.80
N SER A 146 -6.86 8.27 -1.53
CA SER A 146 -8.22 8.77 -1.81
C SER A 146 -8.57 9.99 -0.96
N ARG A 147 -8.17 9.98 0.32
CA ARG A 147 -8.28 11.15 1.20
C ARG A 147 -7.49 12.34 0.65
N ALA A 148 -6.24 12.12 0.26
CA ALA A 148 -5.39 13.17 -0.31
C ALA A 148 -5.97 13.75 -1.63
N ASP A 149 -6.46 12.89 -2.54
CA ASP A 149 -7.10 13.31 -3.80
C ASP A 149 -8.40 14.10 -3.53
N GLY A 150 -9.22 13.64 -2.58
CA GLY A 150 -10.44 14.33 -2.15
C GLY A 150 -10.18 15.72 -1.58
N SER A 151 -9.17 15.86 -0.70
CA SER A 151 -8.76 17.15 -0.15
C SER A 151 -8.28 18.12 -1.23
N GLN A 152 -7.49 17.65 -2.21
CA GLN A 152 -7.06 18.48 -3.35
C GLN A 152 -8.25 18.95 -4.19
N MET A 153 -9.21 18.07 -4.49
CA MET A 153 -10.40 18.45 -5.27
C MET A 153 -11.30 19.44 -4.53
N ALA A 154 -11.44 19.32 -3.21
CA ALA A 154 -12.18 20.28 -2.40
C ALA A 154 -11.53 21.68 -2.46
N GLU A 155 -10.20 21.73 -2.33
CA GLU A 155 -9.45 22.99 -2.43
C GLU A 155 -9.56 23.62 -3.83
N GLU A 156 -9.42 22.82 -4.89
CA GLU A 156 -9.58 23.33 -6.26
C GLU A 156 -10.98 23.92 -6.52
N ARG A 157 -12.04 23.33 -5.96
CA ARG A 157 -13.41 23.86 -6.08
C ARG A 157 -13.55 25.21 -5.40
N ILE A 158 -13.04 25.36 -4.18
CA ILE A 158 -13.03 26.63 -3.45
C ILE A 158 -12.28 27.70 -4.26
N MET A 159 -11.13 27.35 -4.86
CA MET A 159 -10.38 28.27 -5.70
C MET A 159 -11.14 28.68 -6.98
N GLU A 160 -11.82 27.74 -7.64
CA GLU A 160 -12.61 28.01 -8.85
C GLU A 160 -13.82 28.92 -8.56
N GLU A 161 -14.52 28.70 -7.44
CA GLU A 161 -15.64 29.54 -7.00
C GLU A 161 -15.21 30.97 -6.69
N GLN A 162 -14.06 31.13 -6.03
CA GLN A 162 -13.49 32.45 -5.74
C GLN A 162 -12.97 33.18 -6.99
N GLN A 163 -12.58 32.45 -8.06
CA GLN A 163 -12.15 33.05 -9.33
C GLN A 163 -13.32 33.49 -10.22
N LYS A 164 -14.49 32.84 -10.13
CA LYS A 164 -15.70 33.23 -10.87
C LYS A 164 -16.18 34.65 -10.53
N GLY A 165 -15.83 35.18 -9.36
CA GLY A 165 -16.11 36.56 -8.97
C GLY A 165 -15.27 37.64 -9.68
N ARG A 166 -14.25 37.28 -10.47
CA ARG A 166 -13.28 38.25 -11.04
C ARG A 166 -13.05 38.21 -12.56
N SER A 167 -13.54 37.24 -13.34
CA SER A 167 -13.45 37.35 -14.81
C SER A 167 -14.50 36.51 -15.57
N SER A 168 -15.12 37.12 -16.58
CA SER A 168 -16.16 36.53 -17.45
C SER A 168 -15.61 35.87 -18.72
N LYS A 169 -14.37 35.36 -18.74
CA LYS A 169 -13.83 34.65 -19.92
C LYS A 169 -13.74 33.14 -19.67
N LYS A 170 -14.70 32.40 -20.25
CA LYS A 170 -14.71 30.93 -20.35
C LYS A 170 -13.55 30.46 -21.23
N THR A 171 -12.37 30.23 -20.65
CA THR A 171 -11.31 29.46 -21.31
C THR A 171 -11.63 27.97 -21.19
N LYS A 172 -11.58 27.23 -22.31
CA LYS A 172 -11.79 25.77 -22.38
C LYS A 172 -10.99 25.07 -21.28
N LYS A 173 -11.66 24.40 -20.33
CA LYS A 173 -11.01 23.60 -19.28
C LYS A 173 -10.19 22.49 -19.94
N LYS A 174 -8.87 22.66 -20.05
CA LYS A 174 -7.95 21.55 -20.31
C LYS A 174 -8.18 20.51 -19.21
N LYS A 175 -8.33 19.23 -19.58
CA LYS A 175 -8.44 18.10 -18.64
C LYS A 175 -7.18 18.14 -17.75
N LYS A 176 -7.30 18.63 -16.52
CA LYS A 176 -6.17 18.75 -15.60
C LYS A 176 -5.65 17.36 -15.26
N VAL A 177 -4.34 17.16 -15.34
CA VAL A 177 -3.67 15.91 -14.96
C VAL A 177 -3.88 15.70 -13.47
N ARG A 178 -4.51 14.58 -13.09
CA ARG A 178 -4.64 14.18 -11.68
C ARG A 178 -3.29 13.64 -11.20
N PRO A 179 -2.57 14.34 -10.32
CA PRO A 179 -1.18 14.01 -9.98
C PRO A 179 -1.01 12.63 -9.32
N LEU A 180 -2.02 12.17 -8.57
CA LEU A 180 -1.99 10.88 -7.88
C LEU A 180 -2.56 9.71 -8.70
N SER A 181 -3.14 9.97 -9.88
CA SER A 181 -3.87 8.94 -10.64
C SER A 181 -3.01 7.73 -10.96
N ARG A 182 -1.78 7.93 -11.42
CA ARG A 182 -0.88 6.82 -11.76
C ARG A 182 -0.54 5.98 -10.52
N GLU A 183 -0.32 6.63 -9.39
CA GLU A 183 0.02 5.94 -8.15
C GLU A 183 -1.15 5.14 -7.58
N ILE A 184 -2.36 5.69 -7.62
CA ILE A 184 -3.60 4.99 -7.26
C ILE A 184 -3.76 3.75 -8.15
N THR A 185 -3.64 3.93 -9.48
CA THR A 185 -3.76 2.83 -10.45
C THR A 185 -2.72 1.73 -10.21
N MET A 186 -1.45 2.10 -9.97
CA MET A 186 -0.39 1.12 -9.69
C MET A 186 -0.61 0.40 -8.35
N SER A 187 -1.01 1.13 -7.30
CA SER A 187 -1.30 0.55 -5.99
C SER A 187 -2.47 -0.44 -6.07
N GLN A 188 -3.50 -0.14 -6.86
CA GLN A 188 -4.63 -1.02 -7.09
C GLN A 188 -4.23 -2.28 -7.87
N ALA A 189 -3.34 -2.17 -8.86
CA ALA A 189 -2.81 -3.33 -9.57
C ALA A 189 -2.00 -4.24 -8.63
N TYR A 190 -1.12 -3.65 -7.82
CA TYR A 190 -0.33 -4.36 -6.82
C TYR A 190 -1.20 -5.05 -5.75
N GLN A 191 -2.23 -4.37 -5.27
CA GLN A 191 -3.21 -4.95 -4.34
C GLN A 191 -3.86 -6.21 -4.91
N ASN A 192 -4.30 -6.14 -6.18
CA ASN A 192 -4.90 -7.29 -6.86
C ASN A 192 -3.88 -8.41 -7.11
N MET A 193 -2.63 -8.10 -7.44
CA MET A 193 -1.58 -9.14 -7.54
C MET A 193 -1.36 -9.84 -6.20
N CYS A 194 -1.29 -9.09 -5.09
CA CYS A 194 -1.14 -9.66 -3.75
C CYS A 194 -2.37 -10.50 -3.37
N ALA A 195 -3.59 -10.01 -3.60
CA ALA A 195 -4.82 -10.73 -3.32
C ALA A 195 -4.92 -12.03 -4.14
N GLY A 196 -4.54 -11.97 -5.42
CA GLY A 196 -4.45 -13.15 -6.29
C GLY A 196 -3.50 -14.20 -5.71
N MET A 197 -2.28 -13.79 -5.35
CA MET A 197 -1.30 -14.68 -4.74
C MET A 197 -1.75 -15.24 -3.38
N PHE A 198 -2.37 -14.43 -2.52
CA PHE A 198 -2.93 -14.89 -1.25
C PHE A 198 -3.95 -16.02 -1.49
N LYS A 199 -4.94 -15.80 -2.36
CA LYS A 199 -5.96 -16.81 -2.69
C LYS A 199 -5.34 -18.06 -3.32
N THR A 200 -4.35 -17.90 -4.20
CA THR A 200 -3.58 -19.01 -4.78
C THR A 200 -2.91 -19.84 -3.69
N MET A 201 -2.22 -19.21 -2.74
CA MET A 201 -1.51 -19.92 -1.68
C MET A 201 -2.45 -20.67 -0.74
N VAL A 202 -3.59 -20.08 -0.38
CA VAL A 202 -4.59 -20.76 0.45
C VAL A 202 -5.19 -21.97 -0.29
N ALA A 203 -5.52 -21.82 -1.57
CA ALA A 203 -6.04 -22.93 -2.37
C ALA A 203 -5.02 -24.07 -2.52
N PHE A 204 -3.74 -23.74 -2.73
CA PHE A 204 -2.66 -24.73 -2.75
C PHE A 204 -2.46 -25.42 -1.41
N ASP A 205 -2.62 -24.71 -0.29
CA ASP A 205 -2.53 -25.32 1.04
C ASP A 205 -3.66 -26.32 1.27
N MET A 206 -4.90 -25.95 0.90
CA MET A 206 -6.07 -26.83 0.98
C MET A 206 -5.90 -28.11 0.14
N ASP A 207 -5.28 -27.99 -1.04
CA ASP A 207 -5.01 -29.14 -1.90
C ASP A 207 -3.80 -29.99 -1.44
N GLY A 208 -3.10 -29.58 -0.38
CA GLY A 208 -1.87 -30.23 0.10
C GLY A 208 -0.68 -30.05 -0.83
N LYS A 209 -0.66 -28.98 -1.64
CA LYS A 209 0.43 -28.65 -2.58
C LYS A 209 1.50 -27.74 -1.95
N VAL A 210 1.28 -27.20 -0.75
CA VAL A 210 2.26 -26.40 0.00
C VAL A 210 3.09 -27.30 0.90
N ARG A 211 4.42 -27.31 0.69
CA ARG A 211 5.33 -28.02 1.59
C ARG A 211 5.54 -27.22 2.88
N LYS A 212 5.23 -27.85 4.02
CA LYS A 212 5.49 -27.32 5.37
C LYS A 212 6.57 -28.18 6.04
N PRO A 213 7.67 -27.60 6.53
CA PRO A 213 8.61 -28.30 7.39
C PRO A 213 7.91 -28.90 8.61
N LYS A 214 8.46 -29.97 9.18
CA LYS A 214 8.08 -30.39 10.53
C LYS A 214 8.72 -29.42 11.51
N PHE A 215 7.89 -28.71 12.28
CA PHE A 215 8.37 -27.74 13.25
C PHE A 215 8.35 -28.37 14.65
N GLU A 216 9.52 -28.50 15.27
CA GLU A 216 9.65 -29.02 16.64
C GLU A 216 9.71 -27.90 17.69
N LEU A 217 10.33 -26.76 17.33
CA LEU A 217 10.58 -25.62 18.23
C LEU A 217 10.00 -24.30 17.69
N ASP A 218 9.23 -24.35 16.60
CA ASP A 218 8.74 -23.18 15.88
C ASP A 218 7.24 -23.29 15.62
N SER A 219 6.55 -22.15 15.49
CA SER A 219 5.15 -22.09 15.15
C SER A 219 4.90 -20.99 14.12
N GLU A 220 3.78 -21.09 13.43
CA GLU A 220 3.36 -20.03 12.49
C GLU A 220 3.25 -18.67 13.18
N GLN A 221 2.83 -18.65 14.45
CA GLN A 221 2.74 -17.43 15.25
C GLN A 221 4.10 -16.76 15.41
N VAL A 222 5.13 -17.51 15.84
CA VAL A 222 6.48 -16.97 16.06
C VAL A 222 7.05 -16.41 14.76
N ARG A 223 6.89 -17.13 13.64
CA ARG A 223 7.32 -16.64 12.33
C ARG A 223 6.58 -15.36 11.94
N TYR A 224 5.26 -15.35 12.05
CA TYR A 224 4.43 -14.17 11.76
C TYR A 224 4.90 -12.96 12.56
N GLU A 225 4.99 -13.10 13.89
CA GLU A 225 5.42 -12.04 14.79
C GLU A 225 6.82 -11.53 14.42
N HIS A 226 7.75 -12.42 14.09
CA HIS A 226 9.10 -12.03 13.65
C HIS A 226 9.10 -11.30 12.29
N ARG A 227 8.28 -11.74 11.32
CA ARG A 227 8.19 -11.06 10.00
C ARG A 227 7.66 -9.63 10.12
N PHE A 228 6.72 -9.41 11.03
CA PHE A 228 6.07 -8.11 11.24
C PHE A 228 6.64 -7.30 12.41
N ALA A 229 7.63 -7.81 13.14
CA ALA A 229 8.20 -7.14 14.32
C ALA A 229 8.63 -5.67 14.09
N PRO A 230 9.21 -5.27 12.93
CA PRO A 230 9.55 -3.86 12.72
C PRO A 230 8.37 -2.91 12.65
N PHE A 231 7.14 -3.42 12.60
CA PHE A 231 5.91 -2.62 12.54
C PHE A 231 5.38 -2.30 13.95
N ASN A 232 5.95 -2.89 15.00
CA ASN A 232 5.46 -2.72 16.38
C ASN A 232 5.58 -1.27 16.89
N SER A 233 6.47 -0.46 16.32
CA SER A 233 6.59 0.97 16.65
C SER A 233 5.54 1.83 15.96
N VAL A 234 4.88 1.32 14.91
CA VAL A 234 3.90 2.05 14.11
C VAL A 234 2.50 1.88 14.72
N MET A 235 1.89 2.98 15.13
CA MET A 235 0.54 2.98 15.71
C MET A 235 -0.57 3.11 14.67
N THR A 236 -0.29 3.79 13.55
CA THR A 236 -1.24 4.01 12.46
C THR A 236 -0.60 3.54 11.14
N PRO A 237 -1.13 2.48 10.50
CA PRO A 237 -2.29 1.72 10.91
C PRO A 237 -2.00 0.77 12.10
N PRO A 238 -3.01 0.40 12.92
CA PRO A 238 -2.79 -0.47 14.08
C PRO A 238 -2.23 -1.85 13.68
N PRO A 239 -1.22 -2.38 14.39
CA PRO A 239 -0.62 -3.65 14.01
C PRO A 239 -1.64 -4.79 14.09
N VAL A 240 -1.68 -5.62 13.04
CA VAL A 240 -2.49 -6.84 13.03
C VAL A 240 -1.69 -7.96 13.69
N HIS A 241 -2.07 -8.33 14.91
CA HIS A 241 -1.48 -9.47 15.62
C HIS A 241 -1.92 -10.81 15.02
N TYR A 242 -1.16 -11.87 15.29
CA TYR A 242 -1.37 -13.18 14.67
C TYR A 242 -2.79 -13.74 14.87
N LEU A 243 -3.36 -13.65 16.08
CA LEU A 243 -4.73 -14.12 16.34
C LEU A 243 -5.77 -13.37 15.48
N GLN A 244 -5.60 -12.05 15.36
CA GLN A 244 -6.47 -11.22 14.54
C GLN A 244 -6.32 -11.56 13.05
N PHE A 245 -5.10 -11.85 12.59
CA PHE A 245 -4.87 -12.36 11.24
C PHE A 245 -5.61 -13.68 10.98
N LYS A 246 -5.51 -14.66 11.90
CA LYS A 246 -6.24 -15.94 11.79
C LYS A 246 -7.74 -15.72 11.75
N GLU A 247 -8.26 -14.85 12.60
CA GLU A 247 -9.66 -14.49 12.60
C GLU A 247 -10.10 -13.86 11.26
N MET A 248 -9.36 -12.88 10.74
CA MET A 248 -9.73 -12.18 9.50
C MET A 248 -9.56 -13.02 8.23
N SER A 249 -8.74 -14.07 8.30
CA SER A 249 -8.50 -15.00 7.18
C SER A 249 -9.23 -16.34 7.31
N ASP A 250 -10.04 -16.53 8.36
CA ASP A 250 -10.76 -17.77 8.59
C ASP A 250 -11.89 -17.98 7.56
N LEU A 251 -11.75 -19.04 6.76
CA LEU A 251 -12.73 -19.43 5.75
C LEU A 251 -13.97 -20.09 6.36
N ASN A 252 -13.92 -20.57 7.60
CA ASN A 252 -15.06 -21.21 8.27
C ASN A 252 -16.17 -20.22 8.65
N LYS A 253 -15.92 -18.92 8.51
CA LYS A 253 -16.91 -17.85 8.68
C LYS A 253 -17.99 -17.84 7.59
N TYR A 254 -17.75 -18.52 6.47
CA TYR A 254 -18.72 -18.66 5.37
C TYR A 254 -19.47 -19.99 5.49
N SER A 255 -20.74 -20.01 5.07
CA SER A 255 -21.59 -21.21 5.11
C SER A 255 -22.18 -21.51 3.73
N PRO A 256 -21.75 -22.59 3.04
CA PRO A 256 -20.63 -23.46 3.39
C PRO A 256 -19.26 -22.76 3.25
N PRO A 257 -18.18 -23.24 3.90
CA PRO A 257 -16.83 -22.72 3.69
C PRO A 257 -16.39 -22.91 2.23
N PRO A 258 -15.73 -21.92 1.62
CA PRO A 258 -15.28 -22.01 0.24
C PRO A 258 -14.24 -23.13 0.06
N GLN A 259 -14.35 -23.85 -1.05
CA GLN A 259 -13.42 -24.92 -1.42
C GLN A 259 -12.28 -24.39 -2.31
N SER A 260 -11.25 -25.20 -2.52
CA SER A 260 -10.09 -24.82 -3.33
C SER A 260 -10.44 -24.37 -4.76
N PRO A 261 -11.42 -24.95 -5.50
CA PRO A 261 -11.79 -24.45 -6.82
C PRO A 261 -12.35 -23.01 -6.79
N GLU A 262 -13.14 -22.67 -5.77
CA GLU A 262 -13.70 -21.33 -5.61
C GLU A 262 -12.60 -20.29 -5.32
N LEU A 263 -11.59 -20.68 -4.54
CA LEU A 263 -10.42 -19.85 -4.29
C LEU A 263 -9.55 -19.67 -5.53
N TYR A 264 -9.37 -20.70 -6.37
CA TYR A 264 -8.69 -20.54 -7.66
C TYR A 264 -9.47 -19.59 -8.59
N VAL A 265 -10.81 -19.67 -8.62
CA VAL A 265 -11.63 -18.70 -9.35
C VAL A 265 -11.42 -17.29 -8.80
N ALA A 266 -11.45 -17.10 -7.47
CA ALA A 266 -11.20 -15.81 -6.85
C ALA A 266 -9.81 -15.25 -7.18
N ALA A 267 -8.77 -16.09 -7.12
CA ALA A 267 -7.41 -15.73 -7.52
C ALA A 267 -7.35 -15.28 -8.98
N SER A 268 -8.01 -16.03 -9.88
CA SER A 268 -8.06 -15.67 -11.31
C SER A 268 -8.72 -14.31 -11.55
N LYS A 269 -9.80 -13.98 -10.83
CA LYS A 269 -10.47 -12.67 -10.92
C LYS A 269 -9.54 -11.54 -10.52
N HIS A 270 -8.75 -11.71 -9.46
CA HIS A 270 -7.76 -10.73 -9.05
C HIS A 270 -6.65 -10.53 -10.09
N PHE A 271 -6.07 -11.61 -10.64
CA PHE A 271 -5.08 -11.49 -11.71
C PHE A 271 -5.65 -10.85 -12.98
N GLN A 272 -6.90 -11.16 -13.33
CA GLN A 272 -7.61 -10.52 -14.44
C GLN A 272 -7.81 -9.03 -14.19
N GLN A 273 -8.22 -8.64 -12.97
CA GLN A 273 -8.41 -7.24 -12.59
C GLN A 273 -7.09 -6.47 -12.66
N ALA A 274 -6.00 -7.03 -12.11
CA ALA A 274 -4.66 -6.44 -12.22
C ALA A 274 -4.25 -6.25 -13.69
N LYS A 275 -4.45 -7.27 -14.53
CA LYS A 275 -4.21 -7.19 -15.97
C LYS A 275 -5.00 -6.05 -16.63
N MET A 276 -6.31 -5.98 -16.39
CA MET A 276 -7.18 -4.94 -16.97
C MET A 276 -6.78 -3.53 -16.54
N ILE A 277 -6.40 -3.35 -15.27
CA ILE A 277 -5.92 -2.06 -14.75
C ILE A 277 -4.64 -1.65 -15.49
N LEU A 278 -3.68 -2.57 -15.61
CA LEU A 278 -2.36 -2.30 -16.17
C LEU A 278 -2.40 -2.08 -17.69
N GLU A 279 -3.23 -2.82 -18.44
CA GLU A 279 -3.40 -2.65 -19.88
C GLU A 279 -4.03 -1.30 -20.26
N ASN A 280 -4.74 -0.67 -19.32
CA ASN A 280 -5.34 0.65 -19.50
C ASN A 280 -4.38 1.81 -19.15
N ILE A 281 -3.15 1.54 -18.69
CA ILE A 281 -2.17 2.59 -18.41
C ILE A 281 -1.56 3.09 -19.72
N PRO A 282 -1.69 4.39 -20.05
CA PRO A 282 -1.07 4.95 -21.24
C PRO A 282 0.47 4.96 -21.08
N ASN A 283 1.19 4.58 -22.13
CA ASN A 283 2.65 4.49 -22.16
C ASN A 283 3.21 3.61 -21.01
N PRO A 284 2.93 2.29 -21.01
CA PRO A 284 3.34 1.39 -19.94
C PRO A 284 4.86 1.31 -19.85
N ASP A 285 5.40 1.53 -18.65
CA ASP A 285 6.83 1.41 -18.40
C ASP A 285 7.27 -0.04 -18.16
N HIS A 286 8.56 -0.24 -17.87
CA HIS A 286 9.10 -1.56 -17.60
C HIS A 286 8.42 -2.28 -16.43
N GLU A 287 7.97 -1.55 -15.42
CA GLU A 287 7.35 -2.14 -14.25
C GLU A 287 5.96 -2.70 -14.59
N VAL A 288 5.13 -1.91 -15.28
CA VAL A 288 3.83 -2.34 -15.80
C VAL A 288 3.98 -3.60 -16.65
N ASN A 289 4.96 -3.61 -17.56
CA ASN A 289 5.20 -4.76 -18.42
C ASN A 289 5.66 -6.01 -17.67
N ARG A 290 6.49 -5.89 -16.62
CA ARG A 290 6.89 -7.04 -15.79
C ARG A 290 5.72 -7.63 -15.03
N ILE A 291 4.84 -6.81 -14.44
CA ILE A 291 3.67 -7.30 -13.74
C ILE A 291 2.70 -7.97 -14.72
N LEU A 292 2.51 -7.43 -15.92
CA LEU A 292 1.69 -8.06 -16.97
C LEU A 292 2.23 -9.44 -17.39
N LYS A 293 3.56 -9.62 -17.45
CA LYS A 293 4.19 -10.92 -17.72
C LYS A 293 3.88 -11.97 -16.66
N VAL A 294 3.48 -11.57 -15.45
CA VAL A 294 3.09 -12.47 -14.36
C VAL A 294 1.58 -12.63 -14.27
N ALA A 295 0.82 -11.53 -14.35
CA ALA A 295 -0.63 -11.54 -14.22
C ALA A 295 -1.31 -12.39 -15.29
N LYS A 296 -0.84 -12.33 -16.54
CA LYS A 296 -1.41 -13.06 -17.68
C LYS A 296 -1.31 -14.60 -17.52
N PRO A 297 -0.12 -15.19 -17.31
CA PRO A 297 -0.03 -16.63 -17.09
C PRO A 297 -0.73 -17.06 -15.80
N ASN A 298 -0.60 -16.32 -14.70
CA ASN A 298 -1.24 -16.71 -13.45
C ASN A 298 -2.78 -16.70 -13.55
N PHE A 299 -3.38 -15.75 -14.27
CA PHE A 299 -4.80 -15.79 -14.60
C PHE A 299 -5.21 -17.10 -15.28
N VAL A 300 -4.46 -17.52 -16.29
CA VAL A 300 -4.74 -18.77 -17.05
C VAL A 300 -4.56 -20.00 -16.15
N VAL A 301 -3.44 -20.08 -15.42
CA VAL A 301 -3.14 -21.21 -14.54
C VAL A 301 -4.19 -21.37 -13.45
N MET A 302 -4.62 -20.28 -12.82
CA MET A 302 -5.69 -20.34 -11.82
C MET A 302 -7.02 -20.82 -12.41
N LYS A 303 -7.37 -20.41 -13.64
CA LYS A 303 -8.56 -20.95 -14.33
C LYS A 303 -8.46 -22.44 -14.63
N LEU A 304 -7.28 -22.93 -15.02
CA LEU A 304 -7.05 -24.36 -15.28
C LEU A 304 -7.22 -25.18 -13.99
N LEU A 305 -6.64 -24.72 -12.88
CA LEU A 305 -6.77 -25.37 -11.56
C LEU A 305 -8.22 -25.38 -11.08
N ALA A 306 -8.95 -24.27 -11.25
CA ALA A 306 -10.38 -24.20 -10.96
C ALA A 306 -11.19 -25.22 -11.77
N GLY A 307 -10.78 -25.49 -13.02
CA GLY A 307 -11.37 -26.51 -13.89
C GLY A 307 -10.93 -27.96 -13.57
N GLY A 308 -10.14 -28.17 -12.52
CA GLY A 308 -9.70 -29.50 -12.09
C GLY A 308 -8.40 -30.00 -12.75
N HIS A 309 -7.70 -29.15 -13.51
CA HIS A 309 -6.40 -29.54 -14.07
C HIS A 309 -5.41 -29.86 -12.93
N LYS A 310 -4.75 -31.03 -13.00
CA LYS A 310 -3.82 -31.51 -11.96
C LYS A 310 -4.42 -31.54 -10.54
N LYS A 311 -5.73 -31.75 -10.41
CA LYS A 311 -6.42 -31.84 -9.10
C LYS A 311 -5.81 -32.90 -8.19
N GLU A 312 -5.57 -34.09 -8.74
CA GLU A 312 -5.01 -35.24 -8.00
C GLU A 312 -3.48 -35.15 -7.81
N SER A 313 -2.80 -34.23 -8.49
CA SER A 313 -1.35 -34.06 -8.33
C SER A 313 -1.05 -33.44 -6.96
N LYS A 314 -0.14 -34.07 -6.22
CA LYS A 314 0.46 -33.54 -5.00
C LYS A 314 1.84 -32.92 -5.23
N VAL A 315 2.29 -32.86 -6.48
CA VAL A 315 3.55 -32.19 -6.83
C VAL A 315 3.38 -30.70 -6.56
N PRO A 316 4.23 -30.08 -5.72
CA PRO A 316 4.15 -28.65 -5.46
C PRO A 316 4.38 -27.83 -6.73
N PRO A 317 3.73 -26.66 -6.85
CA PRO A 317 4.02 -25.73 -7.94
C PRO A 317 5.43 -25.14 -7.77
N GLU A 318 6.03 -24.75 -8.90
CA GLU A 318 7.24 -23.92 -8.93
C GLU A 318 6.82 -22.44 -9.02
N PHE A 319 7.49 -21.59 -8.23
CA PHE A 319 7.30 -20.15 -8.25
C PHE A 319 8.50 -19.48 -8.91
N ASP A 320 8.33 -19.02 -10.14
CA ASP A 320 9.39 -18.40 -10.93
C ASP A 320 9.36 -16.86 -10.80
N PHE A 321 10.32 -16.31 -10.06
CA PHE A 321 10.48 -14.87 -9.83
C PHE A 321 11.31 -14.15 -10.90
N SER A 322 11.76 -14.83 -11.98
CA SER A 322 12.61 -14.24 -13.02
C SER A 322 11.95 -13.05 -13.75
N ALA A 323 10.63 -13.09 -13.92
CA ALA A 323 9.88 -12.02 -14.57
C ALA A 323 9.67 -10.81 -13.65
N HIS A 324 9.49 -11.04 -12.35
CA HIS A 324 9.23 -10.01 -11.36
C HIS A 324 9.65 -10.45 -9.95
N LYS A 325 10.45 -9.61 -9.30
CA LYS A 325 11.07 -9.88 -7.99
C LYS A 325 10.11 -10.05 -6.80
N TYR A 326 8.86 -9.61 -6.95
CA TYR A 326 7.86 -9.72 -5.88
C TYR A 326 6.71 -10.66 -6.21
N PHE A 327 6.56 -11.06 -7.47
CA PHE A 327 5.41 -11.85 -7.91
C PHE A 327 5.89 -12.96 -8.83
N PRO A 328 5.72 -14.23 -8.45
CA PRO A 328 6.17 -15.32 -9.27
C PRO A 328 5.17 -15.69 -10.36
N VAL A 329 5.67 -16.17 -11.49
CA VAL A 329 4.85 -16.98 -12.41
C VAL A 329 4.67 -18.35 -11.78
N VAL A 330 3.41 -18.76 -11.61
CA VAL A 330 3.06 -20.07 -11.05
C VAL A 330 3.16 -21.12 -12.15
N LYS A 331 4.08 -22.08 -12.01
CA LYS A 331 4.22 -23.21 -12.93
C LYS A 331 3.73 -24.49 -12.27
N LEU A 332 2.89 -25.23 -12.99
CA LEU A 332 2.43 -26.54 -12.53
C LEU A 332 3.37 -27.62 -13.07
N VAL A 333 4.11 -28.27 -12.18
CA VAL A 333 5.02 -29.39 -12.51
C VAL A 333 4.25 -30.68 -12.75
#